data_AF-A0A946CEA4-F1
#
_entry.id   AF-A0A946CEA4-F1
#
_cell.length_a   1.000
_cell.length_b   1.000
_cell.length_c   1.000
_cell.angle_alpha   90.00
_cell.angle_beta   90.00
_cell.angle_gamma   90.00
#
_symmetry.space_group_name_H-M   'P 1'
#
loop_
_entity.id
_entity.type
_entity.pdbx_description
1 polymer ?
#
loop_
_entity_poly.entity_id
_entity_poly.type
_entity_poly.pdbx_seq_one_letter_code
_entity_poly.pdbx_strand_id
1 'polypeptide(L)' 'MRTLAISDIHGCLDPLKKMIEIIKPTPEDHLIFVGDYVDRGPNSKGVIDFLIGIKNKYNA' A
#
# COMPACT_ATOMS: atom_id res chain seq x y z
N MET A 1 -7.34 -7.74 -16.25
CA MET A 1 -6.19 -7.26 -15.46
C MET A 1 -6.40 -5.78 -15.16
N ARG A 2 -6.73 -5.45 -13.90
CA ARG A 2 -6.93 -4.07 -13.45
C ARG A 2 -5.60 -3.57 -12.86
N THR A 3 -5.24 -2.31 -13.14
CA THR A 3 -4.04 -1.68 -12.58
C THR A 3 -4.45 -0.57 -11.63
N LEU A 4 -3.88 -0.54 -10.43
CA LEU A 4 -4.15 0.44 -9.40
C LEU A 4 -2.83 1.12 -9.02
N ALA A 5 -2.69 2.40 -9.38
CA ALA A 5 -1.56 3.23 -9.00
C ALA A 5 -1.89 4.02 -7.72
N ILE A 6 -1.02 3.93 -6.73
CA ILE A 6 -1.19 4.51 -5.40
C ILE A 6 0.01 5.44 -5.14
N SER A 7 -0.30 6.72 -4.93
CA SER A 7 0.67 7.74 -4.54
C SER A 7 0.65 7.97 -3.02
N ASP A 8 1.54 8.82 -2.54
CA ASP A 8 1.54 9.55 -1.27
C ASP A 8 0.85 8.84 -0.11
N ILE A 9 1.65 8.17 0.71
CA ILE A 9 1.18 7.56 1.96
C ILE A 9 1.64 8.40 3.16
N HIS A 10 2.84 8.98 3.08
CA HIS A 10 3.41 9.85 4.09
C HIS A 10 3.22 9.33 5.51
N GLY A 11 3.67 8.10 5.80
CA GLY A 11 3.59 7.50 7.14
C GLY A 11 2.17 7.27 7.67
N CYS A 12 1.13 7.42 6.85
CA CYS A 12 -0.27 7.27 7.25
C CYS A 12 -0.75 5.82 7.09
N LEU A 13 -0.38 4.96 8.05
CA LEU A 13 -0.71 3.52 8.01
C LEU A 13 -2.22 3.23 8.00
N ASP A 14 -3.01 3.89 8.83
CA ASP A 14 -4.43 3.56 8.97
C ASP A 14 -5.24 3.91 7.70
N PRO A 15 -5.05 5.09 7.08
CA PRO A 15 -5.62 5.37 5.76
C PRO A 15 -5.20 4.35 4.69
N LEU A 16 -3.92 3.95 4.67
CA LEU A 16 -3.43 2.92 3.74
C LEU A 16 -4.18 1.59 3.93
N LYS A 17 -4.29 1.09 5.17
CA LYS A 17 -5.05 -0.14 5.46
C LYS A 17 -6.51 -0.05 5.01
N LYS A 18 -7.17 1.06 5.35
CA LYS A 18 -8.56 1.30 4.97
C LYS A 18 -8.76 1.35 3.46
N MET A 19 -7.83 1.97 2.73
CA MET A 19 -7.86 1.99 1.27
C MET A 19 -7.74 0.57 0.70
N ILE A 20 -6.82 -0.26 1.23
CA ILE A 20 -6.68 -1.66 0.81
C ILE A 20 -7.97 -2.46 1.05
N GLU A 21 -8.65 -2.25 2.18
CA GLU A 21 -9.96 -2.88 2.49
C GLU A 21 -11.07 -2.46 1.53
N ILE A 22 -11.02 -1.24 1.00
CA ILE A 22 -12.00 -0.70 0.04
C ILE A 22 -11.75 -1.28 -1.35
N ILE A 23 -10.51 -1.21 -1.85
CA ILE A 23 -10.20 -1.60 -3.23
C ILE A 23 -10.16 -3.12 -3.41
N LYS A 24 -9.98 -3.87 -2.30
CA LYS A 24 -9.96 -5.34 -2.22
C LYS A 24 -9.16 -5.96 -3.35
N PRO A 25 -7.82 -5.78 -3.35
CA PRO A 25 -7.00 -6.26 -4.46
C PRO A 25 -7.03 -7.79 -4.52
N THR A 26 -7.10 -8.30 -5.75
CA THR A 26 -7.00 -9.74 -6.08
C THR A 26 -5.62 -10.05 -6.67
N PRO A 27 -5.21 -11.32 -6.74
CA PRO A 27 -3.94 -11.70 -7.36
C PRO A 27 -3.80 -11.32 -8.85
N GLU A 28 -4.91 -11.09 -9.54
CA GLU A 28 -4.94 -10.65 -10.95
C GLU A 28 -4.82 -9.12 -11.12
N ASP A 29 -4.81 -8.37 -10.02
CA ASP A 29 -4.58 -6.93 -10.02
C ASP A 29 -3.09 -6.60 -10.00
N HIS A 30 -2.72 -5.54 -10.70
CA HIS A 30 -1.39 -4.97 -10.63
C HIS A 30 -1.41 -3.73 -9.73
N LEU A 31 -0.78 -3.84 -8.56
CA LEU A 31 -0.61 -2.73 -7.62
C LEU A 31 0.73 -2.02 -7.86
N ILE A 32 0.67 -0.71 -8.11
CA ILE A 32 1.86 0.12 -8.31
C ILE A 32 1.89 1.19 -7.22
N PHE A 33 2.91 1.16 -6.37
CA PHE A 33 3.16 2.20 -5.37
C PHE A 33 4.25 3.14 -5.89
N VAL A 34 3.95 4.44 -5.96
CA VAL A 34 4.74 5.40 -6.75
C VAL A 34 5.78 6.15 -5.92
N GLY A 35 5.68 6.14 -4.58
CA GLY A 35 6.65 6.79 -3.70
C GLY A 35 6.00 7.38 -2.45
N ASP A 36 6.72 8.27 -1.79
CA ASP A 36 6.25 9.06 -0.64
C ASP A 36 5.61 8.19 0.46
N TYR A 37 6.32 7.12 0.83
CA TYR A 37 5.87 6.18 1.86
C TYR A 37 6.00 6.73 3.28
N VAL A 38 6.97 7.61 3.48
CA VAL A 38 7.43 8.08 4.79
C VAL A 38 7.24 9.58 4.94
N ASP A 39 7.61 10.09 6.12
CA ASP A 39 7.48 11.48 6.58
C ASP A 39 6.04 11.95 6.80
N ARG A 40 5.87 13.05 7.54
CA ARG A 40 4.60 13.72 7.93
C ARG A 40 3.65 12.93 8.82
N GLY A 41 3.34 11.68 8.47
CA GLY A 41 2.41 10.85 9.22
C GLY A 41 3.03 10.12 10.41
N PRO A 42 2.20 9.59 11.30
CA PRO A 42 2.62 9.12 12.61
C PRO A 42 3.36 7.77 12.59
N ASN A 43 3.32 7.00 11.49
CA ASN A 43 3.79 5.62 11.49
C ASN A 43 4.45 5.18 10.17
N SER A 44 5.58 5.82 9.83
CA SER A 44 6.39 5.46 8.65
C SER A 44 6.88 4.01 8.67
N LYS A 45 7.37 3.50 9.81
CA LYS A 45 7.83 2.10 9.92
C LYS A 45 6.70 1.12 9.61
N GLY A 46 5.52 1.34 10.18
CA GLY A 46 4.37 0.46 9.98
C GLY A 46 3.87 0.47 8.53
N VAL A 47 3.97 1.60 7.81
CA VAL A 47 3.71 1.65 6.36
C VAL A 47 4.66 0.73 5.60
N ILE A 48 5.97 0.84 5.84
CA ILE A 48 6.97 0.01 5.14
C ILE A 48 6.75 -1.47 5.44
N ASP A 49 6.58 -1.84 6.72
CA ASP A 49 6.32 -3.22 7.12
C ASP A 49 5.06 -3.78 6.42
N PHE A 50 4.01 -2.97 6.32
CA PHE A 50 2.76 -3.36 5.67
C PHE A 50 2.90 -3.54 4.15
N LEU A 51 3.60 -2.62 3.47
CA LEU A 51 3.86 -2.72 2.02
C LEU A 51 4.72 -3.95 1.67
N ILE A 52 5.72 -4.27 2.49
CA ILE A 52 6.50 -5.51 2.34
C ILE A 52 5.60 -6.75 2.50
N GLY A 53 4.70 -6.74 3.48
CA GLY A 53 3.71 -7.80 3.67
C GLY A 53 2.77 -7.97 2.47
N ILE A 54 2.30 -6.86 1.89
CA ILE A 54 1.49 -6.87 0.66
C ILE A 54 2.26 -7.48 -0.51
N LYS A 55 3.52 -7.10 -0.71
CA LYS A 55 4.36 -7.65 -1.78
C LYS A 55 4.40 -9.17 -1.71
N ASN A 56 4.61 -9.74 -0.52
CA ASN A 56 4.67 -11.18 -0.33
C ASN A 56 3.33 -11.90 -0.57
N LYS A 57 2.19 -11.19 -0.43
CA LYS A 57 0.85 -11.75 -0.59
C LYS A 57 0.36 -11.74 -2.05
N TYR A 58 0.77 -10.74 -2.84
CA TYR A 58 0.21 -10.50 -4.18
C TYR A 58 1.21 -10.60 -5.33
N ASN A 59 2.53 -10.67 -5.08
CA ASN A 59 3.54 -10.97 -6.10
C ASN A 59 4.01 -12.43 -5.99
N ALA A 60 3.10 -13.38 -6.25
CA ALA A 60 3.47 -14.77 -6.55
C ALA A 60 3.79 -14.90 -8.05
#